data_AF-A0A1J4K5G8-F1
#
_entry.id   AF-A0A1J4K5G8-F1
#
_cell.length_a   1.000
_cell.length_b   1.000
_cell.length_c   1.000
_cell.angle_alpha   90.00
_cell.angle_beta   90.00
_cell.angle_gamma   90.00
#
_symmetry.space_group_name_H-M   'P 1'
#
loop_
_entity.id
_entity.type
_entity.pdbx_description
1 polymer ?
#
loop_
_entity_poly.entity_id
_entity_poly.type
_entity_poly.pdbx_seq_one_letter_code
_entity_poly.pdbx_strand_id
1 'polypeptide(L)'
;MLKLVMFSLFVCFSTSINIKHIIAYAKCTNISLKASHSLSYKLDNHPLFLGINQLEKIHLTMKSITFTGLYAPLFYGNSVNLNLYDVSAYDIFNQTLVITGQSVLDRNRICLSNITFINCRFTSSFYDFNGGAFEFTDCQILCNKTLFFDCVASKGSALYASNCNAFFSDTNFSLNYARDFAATTFEMSNVTLLNCIFYANFAYTVSSIYGFFSHVYIFNCGFVSNTVDISTCVCLVNCSGLLRGSDFINNYCGVNSPIPEESGVVCLQSPNFYRIIACKFSENTLEGRKKPDTSIVLSGVGTSRILFCQFDRNEDETIQKIQPKEGKLSAIVSNCAVNLNIKSKYQTLAQEMIHSDTSFSLDIGQFTSFSFLQIAFTGVFLLFICSIVVLFCMN
;
A
#
# COMPACT_ATOMS: atom_id res chain seq x y z
N MET A 1 -43.04 6.68 -9.20
CA MET A 1 -42.14 6.78 -8.04
C MET A 1 -42.31 5.52 -7.20
N LEU A 2 -41.61 4.44 -7.56
CA LEU A 2 -41.62 3.18 -6.80
C LEU A 2 -40.57 3.31 -5.69
N LYS A 3 -41.00 3.44 -4.43
CA LYS A 3 -40.10 3.24 -3.28
C LYS A 3 -39.85 1.74 -3.19
N LEU A 4 -38.68 1.29 -3.65
CA LEU A 4 -38.31 -0.11 -3.56
C LEU A 4 -37.93 -0.48 -2.13
N VAL A 5 -38.39 -1.66 -1.73
CA VAL A 5 -38.28 -2.27 -0.40
C VAL A 5 -36.81 -2.50 -0.01
N MET A 6 -36.46 -2.13 1.22
CA MET A 6 -35.20 -2.46 1.88
C MET A 6 -35.09 -3.99 2.03
N PHE A 7 -34.39 -4.66 1.11
CA PHE A 7 -34.08 -6.08 1.28
C PHE A 7 -33.00 -6.23 2.34
N SER A 8 -33.43 -6.49 3.57
CA SER A 8 -32.56 -7.04 4.61
C SER A 8 -32.38 -8.53 4.28
N LEU A 9 -31.40 -8.87 3.44
CA LEU A 9 -31.09 -10.27 3.19
C LEU A 9 -30.36 -10.82 4.45
N PHE A 10 -31.14 -11.20 5.47
CA PHE A 10 -30.64 -11.97 6.62
C PHE A 10 -30.42 -13.40 6.16
N VAL A 11 -29.26 -13.60 5.56
CA VAL A 11 -28.83 -14.90 5.09
C VAL A 11 -28.02 -15.58 6.17
N CYS A 12 -28.69 -16.37 7.00
CA CYS A 12 -28.03 -17.27 7.95
C CYS A 12 -27.69 -18.58 7.20
N PHE A 13 -26.55 -18.62 6.49
CA PHE A 13 -26.11 -19.84 5.81
C PHE A 13 -24.84 -20.39 6.46
N SER A 14 -24.84 -21.69 6.72
CA SER A 14 -23.77 -22.40 7.42
C SER A 14 -22.70 -23.01 6.51
N THR A 15 -22.81 -22.90 5.19
CA THR A 15 -21.82 -23.46 4.24
C THR A 15 -21.74 -22.63 2.95
N SER A 16 -20.52 -22.49 2.42
CA SER A 16 -20.10 -21.74 1.21
C SER A 16 -21.17 -21.54 0.13
N ILE A 17 -21.45 -20.29 -0.25
CA ILE A 17 -22.37 -19.96 -1.34
C ILE A 17 -21.57 -19.70 -2.62
N ASN A 18 -21.89 -20.41 -3.71
CA ASN A 18 -21.40 -20.09 -5.05
C ASN A 18 -22.26 -18.96 -5.65
N ILE A 19 -21.83 -17.72 -5.49
CA ILE A 19 -22.57 -16.51 -5.92
C ILE A 19 -22.21 -16.16 -7.37
N LYS A 20 -22.46 -17.06 -8.32
CA LYS A 20 -22.42 -16.67 -9.75
C LYS A 20 -23.58 -15.74 -10.15
N HIS A 21 -24.60 -15.59 -9.29
CA HIS A 21 -25.88 -14.96 -9.66
C HIS A 21 -26.23 -13.63 -8.96
N ILE A 22 -25.51 -13.13 -7.94
CA ILE A 22 -25.79 -11.78 -7.40
C ILE A 22 -25.34 -10.67 -8.38
N ILE A 23 -24.36 -10.98 -9.24
CA ILE A 23 -23.80 -10.09 -10.27
C ILE A 23 -24.89 -9.54 -11.22
N ALA A 24 -26.01 -10.26 -11.41
CA ALA A 24 -27.04 -9.88 -12.37
C ALA A 24 -28.10 -8.89 -11.84
N TYR A 25 -28.21 -8.62 -10.53
CA TYR A 25 -29.45 -8.02 -9.99
C TYR A 25 -29.33 -6.75 -9.13
N ALA A 26 -28.15 -6.25 -8.82
CA ALA A 26 -28.05 -5.11 -7.90
C ALA A 26 -28.17 -3.73 -8.59
N LYS A 27 -29.35 -3.39 -9.11
CA LYS A 27 -29.83 -1.98 -9.17
C LYS A 27 -30.26 -1.48 -7.77
N CYS A 28 -29.63 -2.00 -6.73
CA CYS A 28 -30.02 -1.77 -5.34
C CYS A 28 -29.13 -0.66 -4.77
N THR A 29 -29.74 0.46 -4.40
CA THR A 29 -29.12 1.42 -3.49
C THR A 29 -29.19 0.86 -2.06
N ASN A 30 -28.12 1.03 -1.27
CA ASN A 30 -28.02 0.58 0.14
C ASN A 30 -28.00 -0.94 0.34
N ILE A 31 -26.91 -1.60 -0.10
CA ILE A 31 -26.69 -3.02 0.18
C ILE A 31 -25.90 -3.14 1.50
N SER A 32 -26.38 -3.99 2.41
CA SER A 32 -25.61 -4.38 3.61
C SER A 32 -25.45 -5.90 3.64
N LEU A 33 -24.21 -6.36 3.64
CA LEU A 33 -23.85 -7.77 3.78
C LEU A 33 -23.16 -7.99 5.11
N LYS A 34 -23.71 -8.88 5.93
CA LYS A 34 -23.13 -9.29 7.21
C LYS A 34 -23.08 -10.81 7.25
N ALA A 35 -21.91 -11.37 7.49
CA ALA A 35 -21.73 -12.81 7.70
C ALA A 35 -21.25 -13.06 9.13
N SER A 36 -21.70 -14.16 9.74
CA SER A 36 -21.20 -14.63 11.05
C SER A 36 -20.07 -15.66 10.93
N HIS A 37 -19.81 -16.15 9.71
CA HIS A 37 -18.79 -17.15 9.40
C HIS A 37 -18.03 -16.75 8.13
N SER A 38 -16.80 -17.25 7.96
CA SER A 38 -15.97 -16.99 6.78
C SER A 38 -16.65 -17.53 5.51
N LEU A 39 -17.12 -16.63 4.65
CA LEU A 39 -17.67 -16.99 3.34
C LEU A 39 -16.56 -16.95 2.31
N SER A 40 -15.90 -18.09 2.07
CA SER A 40 -14.88 -18.21 1.02
C SER A 40 -15.51 -18.02 -0.37
N TYR A 41 -15.17 -16.92 -1.06
CA TYR A 41 -15.61 -16.63 -2.42
C TYR A 41 -14.46 -16.77 -3.40
N LYS A 42 -14.56 -17.73 -4.33
CA LYS A 42 -13.68 -17.79 -5.50
C LYS A 42 -14.36 -17.07 -6.65
N LEU A 43 -13.85 -15.89 -7.02
CA LEU A 43 -14.35 -15.14 -8.17
C LEU A 43 -13.48 -15.48 -9.38
N ASP A 44 -14.09 -16.18 -10.33
CA ASP A 44 -13.33 -16.72 -11.47
C ASP A 44 -12.89 -15.61 -12.43
N ASN A 45 -13.72 -14.59 -12.75
CA ASN A 45 -13.39 -13.54 -13.74
C ASN A 45 -14.23 -12.24 -13.68
N HIS A 46 -15.16 -12.08 -12.74
CA HIS A 46 -16.05 -10.90 -12.71
C HIS A 46 -15.98 -10.19 -11.36
N PRO A 47 -15.99 -8.85 -11.35
CA PRO A 47 -16.11 -8.11 -10.10
C PRO A 47 -17.38 -8.48 -9.34
N LEU A 48 -17.25 -8.56 -8.02
CA LEU A 48 -18.40 -8.84 -7.15
C LEU A 48 -19.45 -7.74 -7.26
N PHE A 49 -18.99 -6.50 -7.44
CA PHE A 49 -19.84 -5.34 -7.63
C PHE A 49 -19.32 -4.46 -8.77
N LEU A 50 -20.16 -4.31 -9.79
CA LEU A 50 -20.01 -3.32 -10.85
C LEU A 50 -20.82 -2.08 -10.47
N GLY A 51 -20.13 -0.98 -10.15
CA GLY A 51 -20.76 0.33 -10.02
C GLY A 51 -21.26 0.78 -11.39
N ILE A 52 -22.55 0.64 -11.62
CA ILE A 52 -23.19 1.14 -12.85
C ILE A 52 -23.20 2.67 -12.77
N ASN A 53 -22.80 3.35 -13.85
CA ASN A 53 -22.76 4.81 -14.06
C ASN A 53 -24.15 5.52 -13.97
N GLN A 54 -24.98 5.19 -12.98
CA GLN A 54 -26.27 5.86 -12.78
C GLN A 54 -26.18 6.87 -11.62
N LEU A 55 -26.93 7.96 -11.76
CA LEU A 55 -26.93 9.21 -10.99
C LEU A 55 -27.09 9.08 -9.46
N GLU A 56 -27.26 7.87 -8.92
CA GLU A 56 -27.52 7.63 -7.50
C GLU A 56 -26.29 7.02 -6.80
N LYS A 57 -25.92 7.58 -5.65
CA LYS A 57 -24.81 7.06 -4.83
C LYS A 57 -25.13 5.65 -4.35
N ILE A 58 -24.26 4.69 -4.67
CA ILE A 58 -24.39 3.32 -4.16
C ILE A 58 -23.77 3.30 -2.77
N HIS A 59 -24.56 2.98 -1.75
CA HIS A 59 -24.03 2.66 -0.43
C HIS A 59 -23.87 1.16 -0.28
N LEU A 60 -22.66 0.72 0.02
CA LEU A 60 -22.39 -0.67 0.34
C LEU A 60 -21.71 -0.76 1.70
N THR A 61 -22.23 -1.61 2.55
CA THR A 61 -21.59 -1.94 3.83
C THR A 61 -21.37 -3.44 3.93
N MET A 62 -20.13 -3.85 4.15
CA MET A 62 -19.75 -5.24 4.36
C MET A 62 -19.12 -5.40 5.74
N LYS A 63 -19.57 -6.41 6.48
CA LYS A 63 -19.08 -6.66 7.84
C LYS A 63 -18.76 -8.14 8.09
N SER A 64 -17.57 -8.39 8.64
CA SER A 64 -17.12 -9.72 9.08
C SER A 64 -17.10 -10.75 7.94
N ILE A 65 -16.58 -10.36 6.78
CA ILE A 65 -16.51 -11.19 5.56
C ILE A 65 -15.05 -11.50 5.25
N THR A 66 -14.78 -12.72 4.78
CA THR A 66 -13.46 -13.15 4.32
C THR A 66 -13.51 -13.49 2.84
N PHE A 67 -12.72 -12.82 2.01
CA PHE A 67 -12.55 -13.12 0.59
C PHE A 67 -11.22 -13.85 0.35
N THR A 68 -11.17 -14.82 -0.57
CA THR A 68 -9.97 -15.63 -0.85
C THR A 68 -9.89 -16.00 -2.32
N GLY A 69 -8.72 -15.87 -2.96
CA GLY A 69 -8.53 -16.31 -4.34
C GLY A 69 -9.38 -15.49 -5.32
N LEU A 70 -9.27 -14.16 -5.20
CA LEU A 70 -9.96 -13.23 -6.07
C LEU A 70 -9.11 -13.01 -7.32
N TYR A 71 -9.58 -13.45 -8.48
CA TYR A 71 -8.91 -13.18 -9.77
C TYR A 71 -9.50 -11.97 -10.51
N ALA A 72 -10.48 -11.32 -9.89
CA ALA A 72 -11.20 -10.17 -10.39
C ALA A 72 -11.35 -9.13 -9.27
N PRO A 73 -11.47 -7.84 -9.60
CA PRO A 73 -11.49 -6.79 -8.60
C PRO A 73 -12.76 -6.91 -7.76
N LEU A 74 -12.65 -6.83 -6.43
CA LEU A 74 -13.82 -6.96 -5.56
C LEU A 74 -14.87 -5.86 -5.85
N PHE A 75 -14.39 -4.67 -6.23
CA PHE A 75 -15.22 -3.55 -6.67
C PHE A 75 -14.61 -2.89 -7.89
N TYR A 76 -15.48 -2.52 -8.82
CA TYR A 76 -15.13 -1.63 -9.91
C TYR A 76 -16.27 -0.66 -10.16
N GLY A 77 -16.04 0.65 -9.98
CA GLY A 77 -17.02 1.67 -10.35
C GLY A 77 -16.91 3.00 -9.60
N ASN A 78 -17.89 3.86 -9.87
CA ASN A 78 -17.87 5.26 -9.47
C ASN A 78 -18.96 5.58 -8.43
N SER A 79 -18.79 6.68 -7.68
CA SER A 79 -19.81 7.23 -6.76
C SER A 79 -20.28 6.25 -5.69
N VAL A 80 -19.34 5.53 -5.07
CA VAL A 80 -19.65 4.51 -4.06
C VAL A 80 -19.36 5.04 -2.65
N ASN A 81 -20.29 4.82 -1.74
CA ASN A 81 -20.05 4.89 -0.30
C ASN A 81 -19.77 3.47 0.19
N LEU A 82 -18.49 3.09 0.23
CA LEU A 82 -18.05 1.74 0.58
C LEU A 82 -17.60 1.70 2.04
N ASN A 83 -18.24 0.89 2.87
CA ASN A 83 -17.85 0.69 4.25
C ASN A 83 -17.50 -0.78 4.50
N LEU A 84 -16.24 -1.06 4.83
CA LEU A 84 -15.75 -2.38 5.19
C LEU A 84 -15.40 -2.40 6.68
N TYR A 85 -15.99 -3.34 7.41
CA TYR A 85 -15.75 -3.55 8.84
C TYR A 85 -15.35 -4.99 9.09
N ASP A 86 -14.22 -5.25 9.74
CA ASP A 86 -13.78 -6.62 10.05
C ASP A 86 -13.68 -7.50 8.79
N VAL A 87 -13.34 -6.91 7.64
CA VAL A 87 -13.23 -7.63 6.36
C VAL A 87 -11.81 -8.10 6.16
N SER A 88 -11.64 -9.36 5.77
CA SER A 88 -10.34 -9.90 5.35
C SER A 88 -10.39 -10.27 3.87
N ALA A 89 -9.34 -9.97 3.11
CA ALA A 89 -9.20 -10.41 1.73
C ALA A 89 -7.78 -10.93 1.51
N TYR A 90 -7.69 -12.14 0.97
CA TYR A 90 -6.45 -12.88 0.73
C TYR A 90 -6.35 -13.26 -0.74
N ASP A 91 -5.12 -13.31 -1.26
CA ASP A 91 -4.83 -13.86 -2.59
C ASP A 91 -5.62 -13.14 -3.68
N ILE A 92 -5.48 -11.81 -3.73
CA ILE A 92 -6.13 -10.96 -4.73
C ILE A 92 -5.16 -10.85 -5.91
N PHE A 93 -5.46 -11.50 -7.03
CA PHE A 93 -4.59 -11.54 -8.20
C PHE A 93 -5.15 -10.72 -9.36
N ASN A 94 -4.24 -10.17 -10.15
CA ASN A 94 -4.43 -9.55 -11.46
C ASN A 94 -5.24 -8.25 -11.50
N GLN A 95 -6.08 -7.91 -10.51
CA GLN A 95 -6.75 -6.61 -10.44
C GLN A 95 -7.00 -6.14 -9.00
N THR A 96 -6.47 -4.97 -8.71
CA THR A 96 -6.74 -4.16 -7.53
C THR A 96 -8.20 -3.72 -7.43
N LEU A 97 -8.67 -3.41 -6.23
CA LEU A 97 -9.91 -2.66 -6.04
C LEU A 97 -9.73 -1.22 -6.55
N VAL A 98 -10.25 -0.93 -7.75
CA VAL A 98 -10.16 0.40 -8.39
C VAL A 98 -11.47 1.15 -8.18
N ILE A 99 -11.41 2.28 -7.46
CA ILE A 99 -12.55 3.21 -7.32
C ILE A 99 -12.15 4.55 -7.90
N THR A 100 -12.82 4.95 -8.98
CA THR A 100 -12.60 6.25 -9.62
C THR A 100 -13.84 7.14 -9.43
N GLY A 101 -13.66 8.43 -9.13
CA GLY A 101 -14.77 9.38 -9.04
C GLY A 101 -15.18 9.99 -10.39
N GLN A 102 -14.46 9.70 -11.49
CA GLN A 102 -14.76 10.30 -12.79
C GLN A 102 -15.98 9.65 -13.45
N SER A 103 -17.12 10.34 -13.37
CA SER A 103 -18.24 10.08 -14.27
C SER A 103 -17.78 10.45 -15.70
N VAL A 104 -17.74 9.47 -16.60
CA VAL A 104 -17.40 9.67 -18.02
C VAL A 104 -18.45 10.56 -18.73
N LEU A 105 -19.59 10.82 -18.10
CA LEU A 105 -20.77 11.41 -18.73
C LEU A 105 -21.09 12.84 -18.31
N ASP A 106 -20.50 13.37 -17.23
CA ASP A 106 -20.79 14.75 -16.80
C ASP A 106 -19.52 15.44 -16.27
N ARG A 107 -18.83 16.18 -17.16
CA ARG A 107 -17.57 16.90 -16.87
C ARG A 107 -17.69 17.95 -15.76
N ASN A 108 -18.92 18.22 -15.28
CA ASN A 108 -19.21 19.27 -14.30
C ASN A 108 -19.58 18.74 -12.91
N ARG A 109 -19.58 17.42 -12.68
CA ARG A 109 -19.88 16.83 -11.36
C ARG A 109 -18.80 15.83 -10.94
N ILE A 110 -17.90 16.27 -10.07
CA ILE A 110 -16.99 15.38 -9.33
C ILE A 110 -17.81 14.71 -8.23
N CYS A 111 -18.19 13.45 -8.44
CA CYS A 111 -18.81 12.65 -7.40
C CYS A 111 -17.72 11.99 -6.56
N LEU A 112 -17.40 12.59 -5.41
CA LEU A 112 -16.50 11.97 -4.45
C LEU A 112 -17.11 10.69 -3.88
N SER A 113 -16.38 9.58 -4.00
CA SER A 113 -16.67 8.32 -3.31
C SER A 113 -16.19 8.39 -1.87
N ASN A 114 -16.95 7.87 -0.92
CA ASN A 114 -16.56 7.81 0.49
C ASN A 114 -16.23 6.37 0.88
N ILE A 115 -14.98 6.14 1.28
CA ILE A 115 -14.45 4.80 1.54
C ILE A 115 -14.03 4.71 2.99
N THR A 116 -14.57 3.73 3.70
CA THR A 116 -14.28 3.48 5.11
C THR A 116 -13.78 2.05 5.31
N PHE A 117 -12.59 1.88 5.87
CA PHE A 117 -12.04 0.60 6.32
C PHE A 117 -11.81 0.64 7.81
N ILE A 118 -12.40 -0.30 8.55
CA ILE A 118 -12.17 -0.44 9.99
C ILE A 118 -11.88 -1.89 10.31
N ASN A 119 -10.72 -2.13 10.93
CA ASN A 119 -10.29 -3.46 11.34
C ASN A 119 -10.23 -4.46 10.18
N CYS A 120 -9.77 -4.00 9.01
CA CYS A 120 -9.68 -4.83 7.81
C CYS A 120 -8.29 -5.46 7.65
N ARG A 121 -8.19 -6.51 6.83
CA ARG A 121 -6.93 -7.14 6.43
C ARG A 121 -6.91 -7.40 4.93
N PHE A 122 -5.86 -6.95 4.27
CA PHE A 122 -5.57 -7.20 2.87
C PHE A 122 -4.20 -7.86 2.77
N THR A 123 -4.16 -9.05 2.19
CA THR A 123 -2.97 -9.90 2.21
C THR A 123 -2.73 -10.52 0.84
N SER A 124 -1.46 -10.55 0.41
CA SER A 124 -1.03 -11.20 -0.83
C SER A 124 -1.86 -10.71 -2.03
N SER A 125 -1.90 -9.37 -2.18
CA SER A 125 -2.64 -8.69 -3.24
C SER A 125 -1.67 -8.23 -4.31
N PHE A 126 -1.80 -8.74 -5.53
CA PHE A 126 -0.89 -8.54 -6.64
C PHE A 126 -1.58 -7.83 -7.81
N TYR A 127 -0.99 -6.71 -8.25
CA TYR A 127 -1.44 -6.00 -9.44
C TYR A 127 -0.28 -5.30 -10.15
N ASP A 128 -0.16 -5.44 -11.47
CA ASP A 128 1.02 -4.96 -12.20
C ASP A 128 1.19 -3.44 -12.26
N PHE A 129 0.15 -2.67 -11.93
CA PHE A 129 0.14 -1.20 -12.04
C PHE A 129 0.09 -0.50 -10.67
N ASN A 130 -1.03 0.15 -10.35
CA ASN A 130 -1.17 1.00 -9.17
C ASN A 130 -1.99 0.31 -8.08
N GLY A 131 -1.53 0.40 -6.84
CA GLY A 131 -2.37 0.11 -5.68
C GLY A 131 -2.54 -1.37 -5.43
N GLY A 132 -1.52 -2.15 -5.08
CA GLY A 132 -1.63 -3.63 -5.09
C GLY A 132 -2.83 -4.21 -4.33
N ALA A 133 -3.27 -3.58 -3.23
CA ALA A 133 -4.58 -3.83 -2.66
C ALA A 133 -5.66 -2.83 -3.15
N PHE A 134 -5.35 -1.53 -3.21
CA PHE A 134 -6.31 -0.48 -3.59
C PHE A 134 -5.75 0.66 -4.44
N GLU A 135 -6.54 1.07 -5.43
CA GLU A 135 -6.33 2.28 -6.24
C GLU A 135 -7.55 3.20 -6.09
N PHE A 136 -7.31 4.42 -5.62
CA PHE A 136 -8.34 5.43 -5.41
C PHE A 136 -8.10 6.68 -6.24
N THR A 137 -9.15 7.18 -6.88
CA THR A 137 -9.14 8.48 -7.55
C THR A 137 -10.38 9.27 -7.14
N ASP A 138 -10.20 10.54 -6.77
CA ASP A 138 -11.30 11.43 -6.36
C ASP A 138 -12.13 10.88 -5.17
N CYS A 139 -11.46 10.41 -4.12
CA CYS A 139 -12.12 9.76 -2.98
C CYS A 139 -11.88 10.49 -1.65
N GLN A 140 -12.82 10.31 -0.71
CA GLN A 140 -12.59 10.52 0.72
C GLN A 140 -12.34 9.16 1.38
N ILE A 141 -11.20 8.99 2.03
CA ILE A 141 -10.76 7.69 2.57
C ILE A 141 -10.59 7.83 4.08
N LEU A 142 -11.25 6.95 4.83
CA LEU A 142 -11.04 6.74 6.25
C LEU A 142 -10.58 5.30 6.47
N CYS A 143 -9.36 5.10 6.95
CA CYS A 143 -8.79 3.78 7.15
C CYS A 143 -8.24 3.66 8.57
N ASN A 144 -8.80 2.76 9.37
CA ASN A 144 -8.48 2.63 10.78
C ASN A 144 -8.19 1.17 11.14
N LYS A 145 -7.12 0.94 11.91
CA LYS A 145 -6.73 -0.40 12.42
C LYS A 145 -6.67 -1.45 11.32
N THR A 146 -6.19 -1.08 10.14
CA THR A 146 -6.17 -1.97 8.96
C THR A 146 -4.77 -2.49 8.71
N LEU A 147 -4.67 -3.71 8.21
CA LEU A 147 -3.40 -4.33 7.80
C LEU A 147 -3.35 -4.50 6.28
N PHE A 148 -2.27 -3.99 5.67
CA PHE A 148 -1.84 -4.28 4.31
C PHE A 148 -0.54 -5.06 4.39
N PHE A 149 -0.57 -6.32 3.95
CA PHE A 149 0.53 -7.26 4.14
C PHE A 149 0.86 -7.97 2.84
N ASP A 150 2.14 -8.01 2.46
CA ASP A 150 2.58 -8.77 1.28
C ASP A 150 1.84 -8.34 0.00
N CYS A 151 1.52 -7.06 -0.13
CA CYS A 151 0.91 -6.53 -1.34
C CYS A 151 2.00 -6.12 -2.35
N VAL A 152 1.72 -6.30 -3.64
CA VAL A 152 2.68 -6.15 -4.72
C VAL A 152 2.08 -5.29 -5.83
N ALA A 153 2.76 -4.21 -6.21
CA ALA A 153 2.42 -3.43 -7.41
C ALA A 153 3.59 -2.66 -8.01
N SER A 154 3.38 -1.96 -9.12
CA SER A 154 4.37 -0.99 -9.64
C SER A 154 4.40 0.27 -8.78
N LYS A 155 3.25 0.87 -8.47
CA LYS A 155 3.15 2.06 -7.62
C LYS A 155 2.14 1.85 -6.50
N GLY A 156 2.48 2.20 -5.26
CA GLY A 156 1.61 2.00 -4.12
C GLY A 156 1.31 0.52 -3.92
N SER A 157 2.32 -0.28 -3.58
CA SER A 157 2.16 -1.74 -3.49
C SER A 157 1.06 -2.18 -2.56
N ALA A 158 0.78 -1.43 -1.49
CA ALA A 158 -0.49 -1.56 -0.76
C ALA A 158 -1.57 -0.65 -1.35
N LEU A 159 -1.27 0.65 -1.50
CA LEU A 159 -2.28 1.65 -1.82
C LEU A 159 -1.74 2.76 -2.72
N TYR A 160 -2.52 3.09 -3.75
CA TYR A 160 -2.34 4.28 -4.57
C TYR A 160 -3.56 5.19 -4.44
N ALA A 161 -3.35 6.48 -4.21
CA ALA A 161 -4.43 7.46 -4.14
C ALA A 161 -4.09 8.75 -4.89
N SER A 162 -4.98 9.17 -5.80
CA SER A 162 -4.86 10.37 -6.60
C SER A 162 -6.06 11.31 -6.38
N ASN A 163 -5.79 12.60 -6.19
CA ASN A 163 -6.81 13.61 -5.88
C ASN A 163 -7.75 13.22 -4.72
N CYS A 164 -7.19 12.65 -3.65
CA CYS A 164 -7.95 12.12 -2.51
C CYS A 164 -7.79 12.96 -1.24
N ASN A 165 -8.79 12.91 -0.36
CA ASN A 165 -8.64 13.30 1.04
C ASN A 165 -8.62 12.03 1.90
N ALA A 166 -7.46 11.69 2.46
CA ALA A 166 -7.26 10.41 3.13
C ALA A 166 -6.80 10.56 4.59
N PHE A 167 -7.42 9.81 5.49
CA PHE A 167 -7.04 9.70 6.88
C PHE A 167 -6.80 8.23 7.25
N PHE A 168 -5.57 7.93 7.62
CA PHE A 168 -5.12 6.62 8.07
C PHE A 168 -4.73 6.68 9.54
N SER A 169 -5.30 5.83 10.38
CA SER A 169 -4.95 5.73 11.80
C SER A 169 -4.72 4.30 12.25
N ASP A 170 -3.66 4.08 13.03
CA ASP A 170 -3.32 2.78 13.60
C ASP A 170 -3.23 1.67 12.52
N THR A 171 -2.80 2.04 11.30
CA THR A 171 -2.76 1.15 10.13
C THR A 171 -1.34 0.62 9.92
N ASN A 172 -1.23 -0.63 9.51
CA ASN A 172 0.04 -1.31 9.28
C ASN A 172 0.22 -1.63 7.78
N PHE A 173 1.35 -1.21 7.23
CA PHE A 173 1.85 -1.53 5.90
C PHE A 173 3.14 -2.36 6.07
N SER A 174 3.02 -3.68 5.98
CA SER A 174 4.12 -4.62 6.22
C SER A 174 4.46 -5.47 5.00
N LEU A 175 5.74 -5.69 4.74
CA LEU A 175 6.24 -6.61 3.71
C LEU A 175 5.67 -6.34 2.31
N ASN A 176 5.32 -5.09 1.98
CA ASN A 176 4.81 -4.78 0.66
C ASN A 176 5.97 -4.54 -0.31
N TYR A 177 5.80 -4.97 -1.56
CA TYR A 177 6.81 -4.86 -2.62
C TYR A 177 6.32 -3.94 -3.74
N ALA A 178 6.99 -2.81 -3.95
CA ALA A 178 6.72 -1.93 -5.09
C ALA A 178 7.82 -2.03 -6.15
N ARG A 179 7.46 -2.28 -7.42
CA ARG A 179 8.45 -2.25 -8.51
C ARG A 179 9.07 -0.87 -8.67
N ASP A 180 8.28 0.19 -8.54
CA ASP A 180 8.75 1.55 -8.75
C ASP A 180 8.62 2.38 -7.46
N PHE A 181 7.40 2.61 -6.98
CA PHE A 181 7.14 3.59 -5.94
C PHE A 181 6.26 3.06 -4.79
N ALA A 182 6.90 2.79 -3.66
CA ALA A 182 6.39 2.80 -2.29
C ALA A 182 5.26 1.83 -1.93
N ALA A 183 5.20 1.47 -0.65
CA ALA A 183 4.03 0.83 -0.06
C ALA A 183 2.77 1.68 -0.26
N THR A 184 2.89 2.99 -0.10
CA THR A 184 1.81 3.95 -0.32
C THR A 184 2.23 5.08 -1.23
N THR A 185 1.41 5.38 -2.24
CA THR A 185 1.63 6.49 -3.18
C THR A 185 0.46 7.47 -3.13
N PHE A 186 0.78 8.75 -3.02
CA PHE A 186 -0.17 9.86 -2.96
C PHE A 186 0.13 10.91 -4.03
N GLU A 187 -0.81 11.16 -4.93
CA GLU A 187 -0.71 12.19 -5.96
C GLU A 187 -1.80 13.23 -5.78
N MET A 188 -1.43 14.51 -5.79
CA MET A 188 -2.38 15.64 -5.67
C MET A 188 -3.39 15.49 -4.52
N SER A 189 -2.97 14.88 -3.41
CA SER A 189 -3.86 14.43 -2.34
C SER A 189 -3.60 15.17 -1.02
N ASN A 190 -4.58 15.18 -0.14
CA ASN A 190 -4.44 15.63 1.24
C ASN A 190 -4.52 14.43 2.17
N VAL A 191 -3.43 14.11 2.85
CA VAL A 191 -3.24 12.83 3.53
C VAL A 191 -2.77 13.05 4.95
N THR A 192 -3.44 12.38 5.90
CA THR A 192 -3.01 12.28 7.29
C THR A 192 -2.76 10.82 7.65
N LEU A 193 -1.57 10.53 8.16
CA LEU A 193 -1.14 9.25 8.69
C LEU A 193 -0.87 9.42 10.19
N LEU A 194 -1.58 8.68 11.04
CA LEU A 194 -1.48 8.77 12.50
C LEU A 194 -1.21 7.39 13.11
N ASN A 195 -0.12 7.25 13.85
CA ASN A 195 0.27 6.00 14.51
C ASN A 195 0.39 4.80 13.53
N CYS A 196 0.70 5.06 12.27
CA CYS A 196 0.87 3.99 11.28
C CYS A 196 2.25 3.34 11.40
N ILE A 197 2.37 2.12 10.90
CA ILE A 197 3.63 1.38 10.83
C ILE A 197 3.91 1.02 9.38
N PHE A 198 5.12 1.32 8.91
CA PHE A 198 5.70 0.90 7.65
C PHE A 198 6.88 0.01 7.97
N TYR A 199 6.71 -1.29 7.76
CA TYR A 199 7.65 -2.29 8.22
C TYR A 199 8.10 -3.21 7.09
N ALA A 200 9.41 -3.34 6.93
CA ALA A 200 10.00 -4.30 6.00
C ALA A 200 9.45 -4.18 4.56
N ASN A 201 9.06 -2.98 4.14
CA ASN A 201 8.63 -2.75 2.77
C ASN A 201 9.85 -2.65 1.87
N PHE A 202 9.70 -3.17 0.66
CA PHE A 202 10.73 -3.13 -0.37
C PHE A 202 10.24 -2.34 -1.57
N ALA A 203 11.11 -1.53 -2.15
CA ALA A 203 10.87 -1.00 -3.48
C ALA A 203 12.15 -0.68 -4.24
N TYR A 204 12.05 -0.54 -5.56
CA TYR A 204 13.18 -0.05 -6.33
C TYR A 204 13.51 1.41 -6.01
N THR A 205 12.53 2.33 -6.11
CA THR A 205 12.81 3.78 -5.98
C THR A 205 12.50 4.34 -4.60
N VAL A 206 11.31 4.09 -4.05
CA VAL A 206 10.90 4.64 -2.75
C VAL A 206 10.19 3.55 -1.98
N SER A 207 10.52 3.20 -0.74
CA SER A 207 9.95 1.98 -0.12
C SER A 207 8.64 2.18 0.61
N SER A 208 8.44 3.30 1.30
CA SER A 208 7.30 3.43 2.24
C SER A 208 6.25 4.41 1.74
N ILE A 209 6.64 5.66 1.51
CA ILE A 209 5.71 6.73 1.11
C ILE A 209 6.30 7.51 -0.05
N TYR A 210 5.57 7.58 -1.16
CA TYR A 210 5.81 8.53 -2.23
C TYR A 210 4.68 9.56 -2.27
N GLY A 211 5.01 10.85 -2.20
CA GLY A 211 4.07 11.96 -2.29
C GLY A 211 4.43 12.91 -3.43
N PHE A 212 3.47 13.23 -4.29
CA PHE A 212 3.65 14.16 -5.42
C PHE A 212 2.57 15.23 -5.40
N PHE A 213 2.95 16.51 -5.37
CA PHE A 213 2.04 17.67 -5.31
C PHE A 213 0.97 17.54 -4.21
N SER A 214 1.33 16.99 -3.06
CA SER A 214 0.38 16.61 -2.00
C SER A 214 0.57 17.40 -0.71
N HIS A 215 -0.47 17.43 0.12
CA HIS A 215 -0.41 17.85 1.52
C HIS A 215 -0.30 16.59 2.39
N VAL A 216 0.88 16.31 2.95
CA VAL A 216 1.14 15.05 3.67
C VAL A 216 1.50 15.31 5.12
N TYR A 217 0.66 14.85 6.03
CA TYR A 217 0.83 14.95 7.48
C TYR A 217 1.06 13.57 8.09
N ILE A 218 2.18 13.38 8.77
CA ILE A 218 2.62 12.11 9.34
C ILE A 218 2.88 12.31 10.82
N PHE A 219 2.16 11.59 11.67
CA PHE A 219 2.20 11.74 13.12
C PHE A 219 2.47 10.41 13.81
N ASN A 220 3.53 10.35 14.60
CA ASN A 220 3.85 9.23 15.48
C ASN A 220 3.97 7.88 14.76
N CYS A 221 4.40 7.88 13.50
CA CYS A 221 4.53 6.67 12.69
C CYS A 221 5.89 5.98 12.90
N GLY A 222 5.95 4.68 12.58
CA GLY A 222 7.20 3.91 12.55
C GLY A 222 7.58 3.53 11.13
N PHE A 223 8.84 3.76 10.76
CA PHE A 223 9.45 3.32 9.51
C PHE A 223 10.63 2.42 9.85
N VAL A 224 10.41 1.11 9.79
CA VAL A 224 11.32 0.12 10.36
C VAL A 224 11.75 -0.88 9.31
N SER A 225 13.06 -1.01 9.11
CA SER A 225 13.64 -2.03 8.23
C SER A 225 13.12 -2.03 6.79
N ASN A 226 12.75 -0.86 6.27
CA ASN A 226 12.38 -0.74 4.86
C ASN A 226 13.63 -0.67 3.99
N THR A 227 13.56 -1.27 2.80
CA THR A 227 14.69 -1.42 1.88
C THR A 227 14.37 -0.79 0.52
N VAL A 228 15.33 -0.05 -0.03
CA VAL A 228 15.20 0.67 -1.29
C VAL A 228 16.46 0.50 -2.14
N ASP A 229 16.31 0.08 -3.39
CA ASP A 229 17.48 -0.17 -4.26
C ASP A 229 18.19 1.11 -4.74
N ILE A 230 17.46 2.21 -4.97
CA ILE A 230 18.04 3.41 -5.62
C ILE A 230 17.81 4.76 -4.93
N SER A 231 16.85 4.97 -4.03
CA SER A 231 16.63 6.32 -3.45
C SER A 231 16.32 6.36 -1.95
N THR A 232 15.07 6.40 -1.52
CA THR A 232 14.71 6.84 -0.15
C THR A 232 13.53 6.09 0.45
N CYS A 233 13.46 6.01 1.78
CA CYS A 233 12.31 5.40 2.46
C CYS A 233 11.03 6.24 2.27
N VAL A 234 11.14 7.56 2.42
CA VAL A 234 10.03 8.51 2.25
C VAL A 234 10.45 9.63 1.31
N CYS A 235 9.76 9.77 0.17
CA CYS A 235 10.02 10.84 -0.79
C CYS A 235 8.79 11.73 -0.96
N LEU A 236 8.96 13.03 -0.75
CA LEU A 236 7.90 14.03 -0.90
C LEU A 236 8.34 15.11 -1.88
N VAL A 237 7.73 15.10 -3.08
CA VAL A 237 8.05 15.98 -4.20
C VAL A 237 6.97 17.04 -4.35
N ASN A 238 7.35 18.32 -4.35
CA ASN A 238 6.43 19.47 -4.41
C ASN A 238 5.32 19.42 -3.34
N CYS A 239 5.62 18.81 -2.19
CA CYS A 239 4.67 18.62 -1.13
C CYS A 239 4.75 19.73 -0.07
N SER A 240 3.70 19.82 0.74
CA SER A 240 3.72 20.56 2.01
C SER A 240 3.12 19.71 3.13
N GLY A 241 3.39 20.08 4.38
CA GLY A 241 2.85 19.36 5.52
C GLY A 241 3.80 19.27 6.71
N LEU A 242 3.66 18.18 7.46
CA LEU A 242 4.32 17.99 8.75
C LEU A 242 4.61 16.51 8.99
N LEU A 243 5.87 16.19 9.27
CA LEU A 243 6.32 14.91 9.82
C LEU A 243 6.68 15.13 11.29
N ARG A 244 5.97 14.50 12.22
CA ARG A 244 6.15 14.72 13.66
C ARG A 244 6.15 13.45 14.48
N GLY A 245 7.12 13.31 15.38
CA GLY A 245 7.13 12.25 16.39
C GLY A 245 7.37 10.85 15.81
N SER A 246 7.89 10.77 14.58
CA SER A 246 8.07 9.50 13.87
C SER A 246 9.47 8.94 14.07
N ASP A 247 9.57 7.61 14.04
CA ASP A 247 10.82 6.87 14.25
C ASP A 247 11.22 6.19 12.94
N PHE A 248 12.47 6.39 12.52
CA PHE A 248 13.09 5.77 11.35
C PHE A 248 14.27 4.91 11.80
N ILE A 249 14.11 3.59 11.74
CA ILE A 249 15.03 2.63 12.35
C ILE A 249 15.45 1.58 11.34
N ASN A 250 16.76 1.36 11.25
CA ASN A 250 17.33 0.25 10.50
C ASN A 250 16.85 0.19 9.03
N ASN A 251 16.56 1.34 8.40
CA ASN A 251 16.19 1.38 6.99
C ASN A 251 17.43 1.32 6.11
N TYR A 252 17.28 0.70 4.94
CA TYR A 252 18.33 0.51 3.95
C TYR A 252 17.99 1.31 2.69
N CYS A 253 18.78 2.32 2.37
CA CYS A 253 18.56 3.14 1.18
C CYS A 253 19.71 2.99 0.18
N GLY A 254 19.39 2.85 -1.10
CA GLY A 254 20.34 2.55 -2.14
C GLY A 254 21.11 3.76 -2.66
N VAL A 255 22.36 3.53 -3.07
CA VAL A 255 23.30 4.56 -3.57
C VAL A 255 23.23 4.78 -5.08
N ASN A 256 22.42 4.00 -5.80
CA ASN A 256 22.43 3.96 -7.26
C ASN A 256 21.41 4.91 -7.90
N SER A 257 20.93 5.92 -7.17
CA SER A 257 20.13 6.96 -7.78
C SER A 257 20.92 7.56 -8.95
N PRO A 258 20.31 7.70 -10.15
CA PRO A 258 20.91 8.46 -11.25
C PRO A 258 21.19 9.93 -10.84
N ILE A 259 20.60 10.37 -9.73
CA ILE A 259 20.94 11.60 -9.04
C ILE A 259 21.66 11.19 -7.74
N PRO A 260 23.00 11.00 -7.75
CA PRO A 260 23.78 10.42 -6.63
C PRO A 260 23.73 11.22 -5.32
N GLU A 261 23.02 12.34 -5.31
CA GLU A 261 22.82 13.20 -4.15
C GLU A 261 21.47 12.96 -3.46
N GLU A 262 20.52 12.23 -4.07
CA GLU A 262 19.14 12.08 -3.54
C GLU A 262 18.91 10.82 -2.67
N SER A 263 19.98 10.22 -2.15
CA SER A 263 19.92 9.07 -1.26
C SER A 263 19.83 9.52 0.20
N GLY A 264 18.75 9.14 0.88
CA GLY A 264 18.62 9.28 2.32
C GLY A 264 17.32 8.70 2.82
N VAL A 265 17.08 8.68 4.13
CA VAL A 265 15.87 8.07 4.70
C VAL A 265 14.61 8.88 4.38
N VAL A 266 14.71 10.21 4.43
CA VAL A 266 13.64 11.14 4.06
C VAL A 266 14.15 12.12 3.01
N CYS A 267 13.54 12.14 1.83
CA CYS A 267 13.80 13.10 0.77
C CYS A 267 12.65 14.12 0.64
N LEU A 268 12.98 15.41 0.70
CA LEU A 268 12.07 16.51 0.38
C LEU A 268 12.58 17.24 -0.87
N GLN A 269 11.91 17.02 -2.00
CA GLN A 269 12.25 17.64 -3.28
C GLN A 269 11.30 18.80 -3.58
N SER A 270 11.85 19.99 -3.73
CA SER A 270 11.13 21.24 -3.94
C SER A 270 9.96 21.47 -2.96
N PRO A 271 10.18 21.42 -1.63
CA PRO A 271 9.09 21.51 -0.67
C PRO A 271 8.47 22.92 -0.63
N ASN A 272 7.16 23.05 -0.90
CA ASN A 272 6.45 24.32 -0.80
C ASN A 272 6.59 24.91 0.62
N PHE A 273 6.33 24.07 1.62
CA PHE A 273 6.65 24.31 3.03
C PHE A 273 6.49 23.01 3.81
N TYR A 274 7.57 22.47 4.37
CA TYR A 274 7.51 21.20 5.12
C TYR A 274 8.21 21.31 6.47
N ARG A 275 7.67 20.65 7.50
CA ARG A 275 8.26 20.62 8.84
C ARG A 275 8.54 19.19 9.26
N ILE A 276 9.74 18.94 9.78
CA ILE A 276 10.12 17.69 10.43
C ILE A 276 10.39 18.02 11.90
N ILE A 277 9.62 17.44 12.82
CA ILE A 277 9.62 17.83 14.23
C ILE A 277 9.71 16.60 15.14
N ALA A 278 10.66 16.59 16.08
CA ALA A 278 10.74 15.54 17.12
C ALA A 278 10.79 14.11 16.54
N CYS A 279 11.44 13.94 15.40
CA CYS A 279 11.63 12.62 14.77
C CYS A 279 12.95 12.01 15.21
N LYS A 280 13.03 10.68 15.17
CA LYS A 280 14.22 9.92 15.55
C LYS A 280 14.74 9.13 14.36
N PHE A 281 16.04 9.21 14.12
CA PHE A 281 16.73 8.48 13.07
C PHE A 281 17.83 7.65 13.71
N SER A 282 17.77 6.32 13.56
CA SER A 282 18.70 5.40 14.19
C SER A 282 19.02 4.23 13.27
N GLU A 283 20.28 3.85 13.19
CA GLU A 283 20.77 2.64 12.52
C GLU A 283 20.44 2.56 11.03
N ASN A 284 20.12 3.67 10.38
CA ASN A 284 19.85 3.68 8.94
C ASN A 284 21.15 3.57 8.14
N THR A 285 21.15 2.78 7.07
CA THR A 285 22.36 2.45 6.30
C THR A 285 22.17 2.54 4.80
N LEU A 286 23.27 2.84 4.11
CA LEU A 286 23.37 2.83 2.66
C LEU A 286 23.61 1.41 2.17
N GLU A 287 22.71 0.92 1.31
CA GLU A 287 22.79 -0.42 0.74
C GLU A 287 24.09 -0.59 -0.07
N GLY A 288 24.67 -1.79 0.02
CA GLY A 288 25.92 -2.14 -0.66
C GLY A 288 27.21 -1.62 0.01
N ARG A 289 27.12 -0.68 0.96
CA ARG A 289 28.31 -0.11 1.61
C ARG A 289 28.42 -0.38 3.11
N LYS A 290 27.37 -0.89 3.77
CA LYS A 290 27.27 -0.96 5.25
C LYS A 290 27.67 0.37 5.92
N LYS A 291 27.50 1.47 5.19
CA LYS A 291 27.86 2.80 5.65
C LYS A 291 26.62 3.44 6.24
N PRO A 292 26.80 4.32 7.21
CA PRO A 292 25.80 5.30 7.58
C PRO A 292 25.08 5.94 6.39
N ASP A 293 23.75 5.98 6.41
CA ASP A 293 22.94 6.78 5.47
C ASP A 293 22.68 8.20 5.97
N THR A 294 22.47 9.10 5.01
CA THR A 294 21.93 10.43 5.23
C THR A 294 20.49 10.29 5.73
N SER A 295 20.16 10.92 6.85
CA SER A 295 18.82 10.82 7.41
C SER A 295 17.81 11.67 6.64
N ILE A 296 18.19 12.90 6.28
CA ILE A 296 17.30 13.84 5.59
C ILE A 296 18.04 14.48 4.42
N VAL A 297 17.45 14.37 3.23
CA VAL A 297 17.89 15.06 2.01
C VAL A 297 16.88 16.14 1.64
N LEU A 298 17.38 17.35 1.39
CA LEU A 298 16.58 18.46 0.86
C LEU A 298 17.13 18.85 -0.50
N SER A 299 16.29 18.85 -1.54
CA SER A 299 16.68 19.27 -2.89
C SER A 299 15.67 20.23 -3.53
N GLY A 300 16.07 20.93 -4.60
CA GLY A 300 15.18 21.81 -5.36
C GLY A 300 14.90 23.17 -4.69
N VAL A 301 13.71 23.73 -4.88
CA VAL A 301 13.34 25.08 -4.38
C VAL A 301 12.27 25.00 -3.31
N GLY A 302 12.39 25.77 -2.22
CA GLY A 302 11.43 25.64 -1.15
C GLY A 302 11.89 26.07 0.23
N THR A 303 11.05 25.80 1.22
CA THR A 303 11.37 26.05 2.64
C THR A 303 11.06 24.83 3.49
N SER A 304 12.04 24.41 4.29
CA SER A 304 11.88 23.34 5.28
C SER A 304 12.35 23.76 6.67
N ARG A 305 11.73 23.19 7.70
CA ARG A 305 12.19 23.32 9.09
C ARG A 305 12.39 21.95 9.71
N ILE A 306 13.57 21.72 10.27
CA ILE A 306 13.94 20.48 10.97
C ILE A 306 14.20 20.86 12.44
N LEU A 307 13.33 20.41 13.33
CA LEU A 307 13.27 20.89 14.71
C LEU A 307 13.27 19.72 15.69
N PHE A 308 14.06 19.80 16.75
CA PHE A 308 14.00 18.83 17.87
C PHE A 308 14.23 17.36 17.46
N CYS A 309 14.87 17.11 16.33
CA CYS A 309 15.11 15.74 15.85
C CYS A 309 16.30 15.11 16.57
N GLN A 310 16.28 13.79 16.69
CA GLN A 310 17.37 13.01 17.28
C GLN A 310 17.99 12.12 16.20
N PHE A 311 19.31 12.12 16.16
CA PHE A 311 20.09 11.31 15.22
C PHE A 311 21.07 10.45 16.02
N ASP A 312 21.29 9.21 15.62
CA ASP A 312 22.34 8.34 16.17
C ASP A 312 23.75 8.73 15.68
N ARG A 313 23.86 9.83 14.94
CA ARG A 313 25.09 10.35 14.31
C ARG A 313 25.11 11.87 14.30
N ASN A 314 26.25 12.43 13.92
CA ASN A 314 26.43 13.87 13.88
C ASN A 314 25.50 14.56 12.87
N GLU A 315 25.05 15.77 13.19
CA GLU A 315 24.08 16.52 12.38
C GLU A 315 24.61 16.82 10.96
N ASP A 316 25.88 17.22 10.87
CA ASP A 316 26.54 17.58 9.61
C ASP A 316 26.63 16.40 8.62
N GLU A 317 26.54 15.16 9.12
CA GLU A 317 26.58 13.93 8.32
C GLU A 317 25.17 13.39 8.01
N THR A 318 24.14 13.90 8.67
CA THR A 318 22.78 13.32 8.62
C THR A 318 21.78 14.19 7.87
N ILE A 319 22.07 15.47 7.66
CA ILE A 319 21.22 16.38 6.89
C ILE A 319 21.99 16.92 5.68
N GLN A 320 21.63 16.45 4.48
CA GLN A 320 22.21 16.91 3.23
C GLN A 320 21.30 17.96 2.58
N LYS A 321 21.89 19.09 2.16
CA LYS A 321 21.21 20.15 1.41
C LYS A 321 21.78 20.24 0.02
N ILE A 322 20.96 20.01 -0.99
CA ILE A 322 21.33 20.06 -2.40
C ILE A 322 20.65 21.29 -2.99
N GLN A 323 21.41 22.37 -3.12
CA GLN A 323 20.89 23.60 -3.68
C GLN A 323 20.91 23.52 -5.21
N PRO A 324 19.79 23.80 -5.90
CA PRO A 324 19.79 23.96 -7.35
C PRO A 324 20.61 25.19 -7.75
N LYS A 325 21.12 25.18 -8.98
CA LYS A 325 21.84 26.32 -9.58
C LYS A 325 20.99 27.59 -9.64
N GLU A 326 19.67 27.44 -9.69
CA GLU A 326 18.70 28.53 -9.76
C GLU A 326 17.60 28.33 -8.70
N GLY A 327 17.27 29.39 -7.96
CA GLY A 327 16.28 29.38 -6.89
C GLY A 327 16.89 29.33 -5.47
N LYS A 328 16.03 29.45 -4.44
CA LYS A 328 16.45 29.43 -3.03
C LYS A 328 15.80 28.26 -2.30
N LEU A 329 16.63 27.33 -1.85
CA LEU A 329 16.27 26.33 -0.84
C LEU A 329 16.62 26.88 0.53
N SER A 330 15.62 27.13 1.37
CA SER A 330 15.81 27.55 2.76
C SER A 330 15.54 26.38 3.70
N ALA A 331 16.51 26.07 4.54
CA ALA A 331 16.39 25.00 5.53
C ALA A 331 16.85 25.50 6.89
N ILE A 332 15.90 25.64 7.81
CA ILE A 332 16.16 26.01 9.21
C ILE A 332 16.28 24.73 10.02
N VAL A 333 17.45 24.48 10.59
CA VAL A 333 17.68 23.38 11.53
C VAL A 333 17.92 23.98 12.92
N SER A 334 17.21 23.49 13.93
CA SER A 334 17.38 24.00 15.29
C SER A 334 16.97 22.99 16.36
N ASN A 335 17.70 22.98 17.48
CA ASN A 335 17.44 22.12 18.64
C ASN A 335 17.49 20.61 18.31
N CYS A 336 18.20 20.22 17.25
CA CYS A 336 18.49 18.82 16.97
C CYS A 336 19.61 18.32 17.91
N ALA A 337 19.62 17.02 18.17
CA ALA A 337 20.60 16.42 19.08
C ALA A 337 21.12 15.10 18.52
N VAL A 338 22.41 14.85 18.75
CA VAL A 338 23.03 13.55 18.56
C VAL A 338 22.78 12.71 19.81
N ASN A 339 22.21 11.52 19.65
CA ASN A 339 21.97 10.56 20.73
C ASN A 339 22.30 9.15 20.26
N LEU A 340 23.41 8.58 20.72
CA LEU A 340 23.84 7.22 20.36
C LEU A 340 22.95 6.13 20.96
N ASN A 341 22.16 6.46 22.00
CA ASN A 341 21.28 5.53 22.70
C ASN A 341 19.81 5.92 22.47
N ILE A 342 19.42 6.08 21.20
CA ILE A 342 18.02 6.32 20.86
C ILE A 342 17.20 5.10 21.29
N LYS A 343 16.32 5.31 22.29
CA LYS A 343 15.26 4.36 22.61
C LYS A 343 14.08 4.62 21.69
N SER A 344 13.74 3.65 20.86
CA SER A 344 12.55 3.69 20.04
C SER A 344 11.49 2.73 20.56
N LYS A 345 10.22 3.11 20.40
CA LYS A 345 9.08 2.22 20.65
C LYS A 345 9.03 1.03 19.68
N TYR A 346 9.75 1.07 18.56
CA TYR A 346 9.80 -0.01 17.56
C TYR A 346 11.10 -0.81 17.57
N GLN A 347 11.99 -0.62 18.54
CA GLN A 347 13.24 -1.39 18.63
C GLN A 347 13.01 -2.90 18.76
N THR A 348 12.00 -3.32 19.54
CA THR A 348 11.65 -4.74 19.65
C THR A 348 11.23 -5.32 18.30
N LEU A 349 10.43 -4.57 17.53
CA LEU A 349 10.00 -4.97 16.17
C LEU A 349 11.22 -5.12 15.23
N ALA A 350 12.20 -4.22 15.32
CA ALA A 350 13.42 -4.31 14.53
C ALA A 350 14.32 -5.51 14.92
N GLN A 351 14.39 -5.84 16.21
CA GLN A 351 15.19 -6.96 16.71
C GLN A 351 14.61 -8.33 16.33
N GLU A 352 13.28 -8.44 16.29
CA GLU A 352 12.61 -9.67 15.85
C GLU A 352 12.99 -10.05 14.40
N MET A 353 13.27 -9.07 13.53
CA MET A 353 13.74 -9.30 12.15
C MET A 353 15.14 -9.90 12.05
N ILE A 354 16.09 -9.36 12.82
CA ILE A 354 17.48 -9.83 12.78
C ILE A 354 17.53 -11.32 13.15
N HIS A 355 16.64 -11.75 14.05
CA HIS A 355 16.50 -13.16 14.39
C HIS A 355 15.71 -13.97 13.36
N SER A 356 14.66 -13.42 12.74
CA SER A 356 13.91 -14.13 11.70
C SER A 356 14.71 -14.36 10.41
N ASP A 357 15.56 -13.40 9.99
CA ASP A 357 16.39 -13.52 8.78
C ASP A 357 17.40 -14.67 8.84
N THR A 358 17.85 -15.06 10.04
CA THR A 358 18.70 -16.27 10.19
C THR A 358 17.95 -17.58 9.99
N SER A 359 16.61 -17.55 10.01
CA SER A 359 15.73 -18.69 9.72
C SER A 359 15.03 -18.59 8.36
N PHE A 360 15.02 -17.40 7.75
CA PHE A 360 14.47 -17.13 6.42
C PHE A 360 15.58 -17.22 5.35
N SER A 361 16.25 -18.37 5.26
CA SER A 361 16.82 -18.77 3.97
C SER A 361 15.64 -19.04 3.04
N LEU A 362 15.27 -18.02 2.28
CA LEU A 362 14.19 -18.04 1.30
C LEU A 362 14.43 -19.18 0.30
N ASP A 363 13.75 -20.30 0.53
CA ASP A 363 13.65 -21.41 -0.40
C ASP A 363 12.70 -21.00 -1.53
N ILE A 364 13.14 -20.03 -2.35
CA ILE A 364 12.44 -19.52 -3.55
C ILE A 364 12.18 -20.68 -4.54
N GLY A 365 12.85 -21.81 -4.37
CA GLY A 365 12.59 -23.06 -5.09
C GLY A 365 11.25 -23.74 -4.78
N GLN A 366 10.51 -23.33 -3.74
CA GLN A 366 9.26 -24.02 -3.35
C GLN A 366 7.96 -23.38 -3.87
N PHE A 367 8.00 -22.18 -4.47
CA PHE A 367 6.78 -21.47 -4.89
C PHE A 367 6.31 -21.73 -6.32
N THR A 368 7.01 -22.57 -7.09
CA THR A 368 6.37 -23.31 -8.19
C THR A 368 6.11 -24.71 -7.68
N SER A 369 4.89 -24.96 -7.18
CA SER A 369 4.56 -26.23 -6.51
C SER A 369 5.06 -27.41 -7.35
N PHE A 370 6.02 -28.15 -6.80
CA PHE A 370 6.53 -29.39 -7.38
C PHE A 370 5.35 -30.32 -7.72
N SER A 371 4.27 -30.21 -6.95
CA SER A 371 2.95 -30.80 -7.18
C SER A 371 2.32 -30.45 -8.53
N PHE A 372 2.31 -29.18 -8.94
CA PHE A 372 1.77 -28.78 -10.25
C PHE A 372 2.64 -29.31 -11.40
N LEU A 373 3.96 -29.24 -11.26
CA LEU A 373 4.89 -29.78 -12.25
C LEU A 373 4.73 -31.31 -12.37
N GLN A 374 4.61 -32.01 -11.23
CA GLN A 374 4.41 -33.46 -11.18
C GLN A 374 3.05 -33.87 -11.79
N ILE A 375 1.97 -33.12 -11.53
CA ILE A 375 0.65 -33.35 -12.14
C ILE A 375 0.71 -33.12 -13.66
N ALA A 376 1.37 -32.05 -14.11
CA ALA A 376 1.53 -31.74 -15.53
C ALA A 376 2.33 -32.83 -16.26
N PHE A 377 3.46 -33.26 -15.71
CA PHE A 377 4.25 -34.35 -16.27
C PHE A 377 3.48 -35.68 -16.30
N THR A 378 2.77 -36.01 -15.22
CA THR A 378 1.96 -37.24 -15.16
C THR A 378 0.84 -37.21 -16.20
N GLY A 379 0.17 -36.07 -16.36
CA GLY A 379 -0.88 -35.89 -17.36
C GLY A 379 -0.38 -36.03 -18.80
N VAL A 380 0.74 -35.38 -19.13
CA VAL A 380 1.37 -35.48 -20.46
C VAL A 380 1.82 -36.92 -20.75
N PHE A 381 2.41 -37.60 -19.77
CA PHE A 381 2.86 -38.99 -19.92
C PHE A 381 1.70 -39.95 -20.17
N LEU A 382 0.58 -39.81 -19.45
CA LEU A 382 -0.61 -40.64 -19.67
C LEU A 382 -1.21 -40.43 -21.07
N LEU A 383 -1.31 -39.17 -21.53
CA LEU A 383 -1.79 -38.86 -22.88
C LEU A 383 -0.89 -39.46 -23.97
N PHE A 384 0.43 -39.46 -23.74
CA PHE A 384 1.38 -40.08 -24.65
C PHE A 384 1.18 -41.61 -24.73
N ILE A 385 1.02 -42.29 -23.60
CA ILE A 385 0.73 -43.74 -23.57
C ILE A 385 -0.59 -44.05 -24.28
N CYS A 386 -1.66 -43.30 -23.99
CA CYS A 386 -2.94 -43.47 -24.67
C CYS A 386 -2.81 -43.31 -26.20
N SER A 387 -2.00 -42.35 -26.65
CA SER A 387 -1.76 -42.12 -28.08
C SER A 387 -1.02 -43.29 -28.73
N ILE A 388 -0.02 -43.87 -28.06
CA ILE A 388 0.67 -45.07 -28.53
C ILE A 388 -0.29 -46.26 -28.62
N VAL A 389 -1.13 -46.48 -27.62
CA VAL A 389 -2.10 -47.59 -27.62
C VAL A 389 -3.09 -47.43 -28.77
N VAL A 390 -3.62 -46.24 -28.99
CA VAL A 390 -4.52 -45.96 -30.13
C VAL A 390 -3.81 -46.24 -31.47
N LEU A 391 -2.58 -45.77 -31.64
CA LEU A 391 -1.79 -46.04 -32.84
C LEU A 391 -1.51 -47.54 -33.05
N PHE A 392 -1.29 -48.29 -31.96
CA PHE A 392 -1.07 -49.75 -32.02
C PHE A 392 -2.35 -50.52 -32.35
N CYS A 393 -3.52 -50.02 -31.95
CA CYS A 393 -4.80 -50.62 -32.31
C CYS A 393 -5.28 -50.26 -33.73
N MET A 394 -4.69 -49.24 -34.35
CA MET A 394 -5.01 -48.82 -35.73
C MET A 394 -4.16 -49.53 -36.79
N ASN A 395 -3.04 -50.13 -36.40
CA ASN A 395 -2.23 -51.03 -37.23
C ASN A 395 -2.64 -52.48 -36.99
#